data_AF-A0A7C8EG37-F1
#
_entry.id   AF-A0A7C8EG37-F1
#
_cell.length_a   1.000
_cell.length_b   1.000
_cell.length_c   1.000
_cell.angle_alpha   90.00
_cell.angle_beta   90.00
_cell.angle_gamma   90.00
#
_symmetry.space_group_name_H-M   'P 1'
#
loop_
_entity.id
_entity.type
_entity.pdbx_description
1 polymer ?
#
loop_
_entity_poly.entity_id
_entity_poly.type
_entity_poly.pdbx_seq_one_letter_code
_entity_poly.pdbx_strand_id
1 'polypeptide(L)'
;MNKKPVSDTVDKKSLTENSFKQMVDYLENILTRQLARVRNYDLDGAMALAAEANDLAASVGRERILDRPDYAQQQRRIKKLYKDLCLTIASERQEVGDKLKQIRKGIRALGAYADSM
;
A
#
# COMPACT_ATOMS: atom_id res chain seq x y z
N MET A 1 -53.17 -25.60 14.81
CA MET A 1 -52.25 -25.44 13.65
C MET A 1 -51.20 -24.39 14.02
N ASN A 2 -49.99 -24.85 14.35
CA ASN A 2 -48.85 -23.99 14.72
C ASN A 2 -48.28 -23.30 13.49
N LYS A 3 -48.30 -21.96 13.45
CA LYS A 3 -47.40 -21.18 12.60
C LYS A 3 -46.13 -20.91 13.40
N LYS A 4 -45.05 -21.63 13.09
CA LYS A 4 -43.69 -21.28 13.53
C LYS A 4 -43.29 -19.97 12.82
N PRO A 5 -42.69 -18.98 13.50
CA PRO A 5 -42.08 -17.85 12.82
C PRO A 5 -40.77 -18.35 12.17
N VAL A 6 -40.63 -18.12 10.87
CA VAL A 6 -39.40 -18.38 10.13
C VAL A 6 -38.36 -17.36 10.60
N SER A 7 -37.17 -17.88 10.91
CA SER A 7 -36.00 -17.20 11.45
C SER A 7 -35.48 -16.09 10.52
N ASP A 8 -35.86 -14.85 10.79
CA ASP A 8 -35.36 -13.63 10.10
C ASP A 8 -34.09 -13.04 10.72
N THR A 9 -33.34 -13.81 11.52
CA THR A 9 -31.98 -13.44 11.92
C THR A 9 -30.99 -14.01 10.92
N VAL A 10 -30.94 -13.43 9.71
CA VAL A 10 -29.68 -13.45 8.95
C VAL A 10 -28.64 -12.85 9.88
N ASP A 11 -27.68 -13.67 10.29
CA ASP A 11 -26.79 -13.39 11.40
C ASP A 11 -25.96 -12.14 11.11
N LYS A 12 -26.38 -10.98 11.64
CA LYS A 12 -25.79 -9.67 11.36
C LYS A 12 -24.26 -9.66 11.61
N LYS A 13 -23.81 -10.54 12.50
CA LYS A 13 -22.39 -10.79 12.81
C LYS A 13 -21.62 -11.40 11.63
N SER A 14 -22.21 -12.36 10.91
CA SER A 14 -21.60 -12.98 9.73
C SER A 14 -21.48 -12.00 8.55
N LEU A 15 -22.46 -11.11 8.40
CA LEU A 15 -22.42 -10.04 7.39
C LEU A 15 -21.31 -9.02 7.68
N THR A 16 -21.13 -8.64 8.94
CA THR A 16 -20.05 -7.72 9.35
C THR A 16 -18.67 -8.37 9.25
N GLU A 17 -18.52 -9.63 9.65
CA GLU A 17 -17.26 -10.36 9.50
C GLU A 17 -16.86 -10.55 8.02
N ASN A 18 -17.81 -10.84 7.14
CA ASN A 18 -17.54 -10.90 5.70
C ASN A 18 -17.13 -9.53 5.13
N SER A 19 -17.77 -8.44 5.59
CA SER A 19 -17.39 -7.07 5.22
C SER A 19 -15.97 -6.74 5.69
N PHE A 20 -15.60 -7.13 6.90
CA PHE A 20 -14.25 -6.88 7.44
C PHE A 20 -13.18 -7.67 6.70
N LYS A 21 -13.48 -8.92 6.34
CA LYS A 21 -12.58 -9.72 5.51
C LYS A 21 -12.35 -9.09 4.14
N GLN A 22 -13.41 -8.62 3.49
CA GLN A 22 -13.31 -7.92 2.21
C GLN A 22 -12.45 -6.65 2.32
N MET A 23 -12.62 -5.85 3.38
CA MET A 23 -11.81 -4.66 3.60
C MET A 23 -10.33 -4.98 3.79
N VAL A 24 -10.01 -6.02 4.57
CA VAL A 24 -8.62 -6.43 4.82
C VAL A 24 -7.97 -7.01 3.56
N ASP A 25 -8.68 -7.86 2.82
CA ASP A 25 -8.21 -8.43 1.56
C ASP A 25 -8.00 -7.33 0.51
N TYR A 26 -8.90 -6.34 0.47
CA TYR A 26 -8.76 -5.19 -0.42
C TYR A 26 -7.56 -4.32 -0.06
N LEU A 27 -7.29 -4.11 1.24
CA LEU A 27 -6.11 -3.38 1.71
C LEU A 27 -4.81 -4.08 1.31
N GLU A 28 -4.74 -5.41 1.46
CA GLU A 28 -3.59 -6.20 1.00
C GLU A 28 -3.37 -6.08 -0.52
N ASN A 29 -4.45 -6.08 -1.30
CA ASN A 29 -4.41 -5.89 -2.75
C ASN A 29 -3.91 -4.50 -3.15
N ILE A 30 -4.45 -3.43 -2.56
CA ILE A 30 -4.01 -2.05 -2.85
C ILE A 30 -2.52 -1.90 -2.55
N LEU A 31 -2.05 -2.37 -1.39
CA LEU A 31 -0.63 -2.27 -1.03
C LEU A 31 0.28 -3.06 -1.99
N THR A 32 -0.18 -4.22 -2.45
CA THR A 32 0.54 -5.02 -3.45
C THR A 32 0.64 -4.28 -4.79
N ARG A 33 -0.46 -3.69 -5.26
CA ARG A 33 -0.49 -2.90 -6.50
C ARG A 33 0.37 -1.63 -6.38
N GLN A 34 0.33 -0.97 -5.23
CA GLN A 34 1.14 0.21 -4.96
C GLN A 34 2.63 -0.14 -5.02
N LEU A 35 3.05 -1.23 -4.38
CA LEU A 35 4.42 -1.73 -4.44
C LEU A 35 4.86 -2.04 -5.88
N ALA A 36 4.00 -2.69 -6.66
CA ALA A 36 4.29 -2.97 -8.06
C ALA A 36 4.47 -1.69 -8.90
N ARG A 37 3.64 -0.66 -8.67
CA ARG A 37 3.76 0.63 -9.37
C ARG A 37 5.01 1.39 -9.01
N VAL A 38 5.38 1.43 -7.72
CA VAL A 38 6.64 2.06 -7.29
C VAL A 38 7.85 1.40 -7.96
N ARG A 39 7.87 0.07 -8.03
CA ARG A 39 8.94 -0.69 -8.73
C ARG A 39 9.00 -0.42 -10.24
N ASN A 40 7.88 -0.02 -10.83
CA ASN A 40 7.78 0.33 -12.25
C ASN A 40 7.95 1.85 -12.50
N TYR A 41 8.39 2.62 -11.50
CA TYR A 41 8.50 4.09 -11.56
C TYR A 41 7.20 4.85 -11.85
N ASP A 42 6.06 4.18 -11.74
CA ASP A 42 4.73 4.79 -11.87
C ASP A 42 4.32 5.42 -10.54
N LEU A 43 4.95 6.54 -10.21
CA LEU A 43 4.75 7.24 -8.94
C LEU A 43 3.37 7.88 -8.83
N ASP A 44 2.84 8.42 -9.94
CA ASP A 44 1.51 9.02 -9.97
C ASP A 44 0.42 7.98 -9.70
N GLY A 45 0.51 6.81 -10.37
CA GLY A 45 -0.39 5.70 -10.10
C GLY A 45 -0.23 5.11 -8.70
N ALA A 46 0.99 5.10 -8.16
CA ALA A 46 1.23 4.69 -6.77
C ALA A 46 0.63 5.68 -5.76
N MET A 47 0.64 6.98 -6.04
CA MET A 47 0.05 8.00 -5.18
C MET A 47 -1.48 7.96 -5.17
N ALA A 48 -2.12 7.70 -6.32
CA ALA A 48 -3.57 7.52 -6.39
C ALA A 48 -4.03 6.35 -5.48
N LEU A 49 -3.29 5.23 -5.53
CA LEU A 49 -3.54 4.08 -4.66
C LEU A 49 -3.23 4.36 -3.19
N ALA A 50 -2.27 5.25 -2.89
CA ALA A 50 -1.92 5.61 -1.52
C ALA A 50 -3.07 6.32 -0.81
N ALA A 51 -3.77 7.23 -1.50
CA ALA A 51 -4.93 7.94 -0.95
C ALA A 51 -6.04 6.95 -0.56
N GLU A 52 -6.37 6.03 -1.47
CA GLU A 52 -7.37 4.98 -1.25
C GLU A 52 -6.97 4.01 -0.12
N ALA A 53 -5.69 3.61 -0.08
CA ALA A 53 -5.16 2.78 1.01
C ALA A 53 -5.29 3.46 2.37
N ASN A 54 -5.10 4.79 2.43
CA ASN A 54 -5.12 5.55 3.67
C ASN A 54 -6.53 5.61 4.29
N ASP A 55 -7.55 5.86 3.46
CA ASP A 55 -8.94 5.88 3.90
C ASP A 55 -9.39 4.49 4.39
N LEU A 56 -8.97 3.45 3.68
CA LEU A 56 -9.25 2.07 4.05
C LEU A 56 -8.53 1.65 5.34
N ALA A 57 -7.24 2.01 5.48
CA ALA A 57 -6.47 1.76 6.69
C ALA A 57 -7.05 2.50 7.90
N ALA A 58 -7.52 3.73 7.74
CA ALA A 58 -8.19 4.49 8.79
C ALA A 58 -9.51 3.83 9.23
N SER A 59 -10.25 3.24 8.29
CA SER A 59 -11.50 2.53 8.58
C SER A 59 -11.23 1.19 9.28
N VAL A 60 -10.23 0.44 8.82
CA VAL A 60 -9.78 -0.82 9.43
C VAL A 60 -9.20 -0.59 10.83
N GLY A 61 -8.49 0.52 11.04
CA GLY A 61 -7.92 0.92 12.32
C GLY A 61 -8.97 1.36 13.35
N ARG A 62 -9.98 2.14 12.93
CA ARG A 62 -11.10 2.56 13.81
C ARG A 62 -11.83 1.36 14.41
N GLU A 63 -12.08 0.34 13.59
CA GLU A 63 -12.79 -0.88 13.96
C GLU A 63 -11.89 -1.94 14.64
N ARG A 64 -10.59 -1.64 14.81
CA ARG A 64 -9.56 -2.55 15.35
C ARG A 64 -9.60 -3.95 14.74
N ILE A 65 -9.93 -4.04 13.44
CA ILE A 65 -10.17 -5.33 12.76
C ILE A 65 -8.89 -6.17 12.78
N LEU A 66 -7.75 -5.55 12.51
CA LEU A 66 -6.43 -6.20 12.46
C LEU A 66 -5.87 -6.60 13.84
N ASP A 67 -6.49 -6.17 14.93
CA ASP A 67 -6.11 -6.57 16.30
C ASP A 67 -6.81 -7.88 16.72
N ARG A 68 -7.83 -8.31 15.96
CA ARG A 68 -8.52 -9.56 16.23
C ARG A 68 -7.64 -10.74 15.80
N PRO A 69 -7.65 -11.85 16.56
CA PRO A 69 -6.80 -13.01 16.29
C PRO A 69 -7.05 -13.63 14.90
N ASP A 70 -8.29 -13.56 14.41
CA ASP A 70 -8.69 -14.10 13.10
C ASP A 70 -7.98 -13.43 11.92
N TYR A 71 -7.44 -12.22 12.12
CA TYR A 71 -6.72 -11.45 11.09
C TYR A 71 -5.20 -11.40 11.33
N ALA A 72 -4.67 -12.17 12.28
CA ALA A 72 -3.25 -12.13 12.64
C ALA A 72 -2.30 -12.50 11.49
N GLN A 73 -2.74 -13.32 10.54
CA GLN A 73 -1.96 -13.62 9.35
C GLN A 73 -1.93 -12.44 8.38
N GLN A 74 -3.09 -11.85 8.10
CA GLN A 74 -3.26 -10.70 7.21
C GLN A 74 -2.54 -9.47 7.78
N GLN A 75 -2.64 -9.22 9.08
CA GLN A 75 -1.90 -8.15 9.75
C GLN A 75 -0.39 -8.29 9.53
N ARG A 76 0.16 -9.51 9.61
CA ARG A 76 1.58 -9.77 9.33
C ARG A 76 1.94 -9.48 7.87
N ARG A 77 1.10 -9.89 6.92
CA ARG A 77 1.31 -9.61 5.48
C ARG A 77 1.26 -8.12 5.17
N ILE A 78 0.24 -7.42 5.67
CA ILE A 78 0.08 -5.97 5.51
C ILE A 78 1.29 -5.22 6.09
N LYS A 79 1.74 -5.57 7.29
CA LYS A 79 2.95 -4.97 7.90
C LYS A 79 4.20 -5.20 7.04
N LYS A 80 4.36 -6.40 6.48
CA LYS A 80 5.47 -6.70 5.56
C LYS A 80 5.39 -5.87 4.28
N LEU A 81 4.22 -5.81 3.64
CA LEU A 81 4.01 -5.02 2.43
C LEU A 81 4.31 -3.53 2.66
N TYR A 82 3.87 -2.97 3.79
CA TYR A 82 4.16 -1.59 4.15
C TYR A 82 5.66 -1.35 4.33
N LYS A 83 6.36 -2.26 5.02
CA LYS A 83 7.82 -2.19 5.18
C LYS A 83 8.54 -2.25 3.83
N ASP A 84 8.15 -3.19 2.97
CA ASP A 84 8.75 -3.39 1.65
C ASP A 84 8.49 -2.15 0.75
N LEU A 85 7.30 -1.55 0.85
CA LEU A 85 6.97 -0.31 0.16
C LEU A 85 7.85 0.86 0.63
N CYS A 86 8.01 1.06 1.94
CA CYS A 86 8.89 2.10 2.48
C CYS A 86 10.34 1.91 2.03
N LEU A 87 10.86 0.68 2.08
CA LEU A 87 12.21 0.37 1.63
C LEU A 87 12.38 0.61 0.13
N THR A 88 11.40 0.21 -0.68
CA THR A 88 11.43 0.44 -2.14
C THR A 88 11.45 1.94 -2.43
N ILE A 89 10.54 2.73 -1.83
CA ILE A 89 10.51 4.19 -2.00
C ILE A 89 11.86 4.83 -1.60
N ALA A 90 12.45 4.38 -0.49
CA ALA A 90 13.75 4.89 -0.06
C ALA A 90 14.87 4.57 -1.05
N SER A 91 14.88 3.33 -1.58
CA SER A 91 15.82 2.88 -2.61
C SER A 91 15.67 3.71 -3.90
N GLU A 92 14.45 3.91 -4.39
CA GLU A 92 14.20 4.68 -5.61
C GLU A 92 14.66 6.15 -5.45
N ARG A 93 14.41 6.76 -4.30
CA ARG A 93 14.88 8.13 -4.01
C ARG A 93 16.41 8.22 -4.01
N GLN A 94 17.09 7.21 -3.49
CA GLN A 94 18.54 7.15 -3.48
C GLN A 94 19.10 7.02 -4.90
N GLU A 95 18.52 6.12 -5.71
CA GLU A 95 18.95 5.90 -7.10
C GLU A 95 18.79 7.16 -7.96
N VAL A 96 17.66 7.85 -7.87
CA VAL A 96 17.43 9.13 -8.57
C VAL A 96 18.46 10.18 -8.13
N GLY A 97 18.74 10.25 -6.81
CA GLY A 97 19.75 11.16 -6.27
C GLY A 97 21.16 10.90 -6.83
N ASP A 98 21.54 9.64 -6.99
CA ASP A 98 22.86 9.26 -7.51
C ASP A 98 22.97 9.46 -9.03
N LYS A 99 21.91 9.16 -9.80
CA LYS A 99 21.83 9.49 -11.23
C LYS A 99 21.94 11.00 -11.47
N LEU A 100 21.26 11.83 -10.68
CA LEU A 100 21.38 13.30 -10.76
C LEU A 100 22.78 13.82 -10.40
N LYS A 101 23.47 13.18 -9.45
CA LYS A 101 24.88 13.50 -9.16
C LYS A 101 25.78 13.14 -10.33
N GLN A 102 25.57 11.98 -10.97
CA GLN A 102 26.33 11.58 -12.16
C GLN A 102 26.11 12.55 -13.32
N ILE A 103 24.87 12.95 -13.59
CA ILE A 103 24.55 13.95 -14.63
C ILE A 103 25.27 15.27 -14.33
N ARG A 104 25.19 15.78 -13.09
CA ARG A 104 25.90 17.02 -12.70
C ARG A 104 27.42 16.92 -12.84
N LYS A 105 28.01 15.76 -12.52
CA LYS A 105 29.43 15.50 -12.74
C LYS A 105 29.78 15.50 -14.24
N GLY A 106 28.95 14.87 -15.07
CA GLY A 106 29.11 14.86 -16.53
C GLY A 106 29.04 16.27 -17.13
N ILE A 107 28.05 17.08 -16.73
CA ILE A 107 27.92 18.48 -17.16
C ILE A 107 29.16 19.30 -16.77
N ARG A 108 29.66 19.17 -15.54
CA ARG A 108 30.86 19.87 -15.09
C ARG A 108 32.13 19.47 -15.86
N ALA A 109 32.28 18.19 -16.17
CA ALA A 109 33.39 17.71 -16.97
C ALA A 109 33.36 18.31 -18.39
N LEU A 110 32.18 18.34 -19.02
CA LEU A 110 32.01 18.94 -20.35
C LEU A 110 32.30 20.45 -20.35
N GLY A 111 31.87 21.19 -19.33
CA GLY A 111 32.19 22.61 -19.17
C GLY A 111 33.70 22.86 -19.00
N ALA A 112 34.39 22.03 -18.22
CA ALA A 112 35.84 22.13 -18.03
C ALA A 112 36.64 21.87 -19.32
N TYR A 113 36.13 21.01 -20.22
CA TYR A 113 36.74 20.82 -21.54
C TYR A 113 36.55 22.03 -22.46
N ALA A 114 35.40 22.71 -22.37
CA ALA A 114 35.10 23.90 -23.18
C ALA A 114 35.91 25.14 -22.76
N ASP A 115 36.28 25.27 -21.47
CA ASP A 115 37.13 26.35 -20.95
C ASP A 115 38.64 26.10 -21.16
N SER A 116 39.03 24.89 -21.58
CA SER A 116 40.42 24.49 -21.81
C SER A 116 40.89 24.56 -23.27
N MET A 117 40.06 25.10 -24.17
CA MET A 117 40.40 25.48 -25.56
C MET A 117 40.47 27.01 -25.67
#